data_AF-A0A2E8Y3C3-F1
#
_entry.id   AF-A0A2E8Y3C3-F1
#
_cell.length_a   1.000
_cell.length_b   1.000
_cell.length_c   1.000
_cell.angle_alpha   90.00
_cell.angle_beta   90.00
_cell.angle_gamma   90.00
#
_symmetry.space_group_name_H-M   'P 1'
#
loop_
_entity.id
_entity.type
_entity.pdbx_description
1 polymer ?
#
loop_
_entity_poly.entity_id
_entity_poly.type
_entity_poly.pdbx_seq_one_letter_code
_entity_poly.pdbx_strand_id
1 'polypeptide(L)'
;FVGRGGASTVHEVAATGTPAVLVPWSGASEDHQVANVRWLSDSGGAVLVPDNDVDEVVAALSVLLDDEQQRSAVGSRAREIGEVHHSGEISRQILDAI
;
A
#
# COMPACT_ATOMS: atom_id res chain seq x y z
N PHE A 1 -4.84 7.29 -5.43
CA PHE A 1 -3.43 7.77 -5.41
C PHE A 1 -2.60 6.92 -6.35
N VAL A 2 -1.57 7.48 -6.98
CA VAL A 2 -0.56 6.72 -7.74
C VAL A 2 0.81 7.09 -7.20
N GLY A 3 1.62 6.10 -6.84
CA GLY A 3 2.91 6.35 -6.19
C GLY A 3 3.90 5.20 -6.30
N ARG A 4 5.10 5.40 -5.75
CA ARG A 4 6.17 4.38 -5.70
C ARG A 4 6.03 3.46 -4.49
N GLY A 5 6.70 2.31 -4.54
CA GLY A 5 6.74 1.31 -3.47
C GLY A 5 7.67 1.63 -2.28
N GLY A 6 7.83 2.91 -1.94
CA GLY A 6 8.63 3.31 -0.78
C GLY A 6 7.95 2.91 0.53
N ALA A 7 8.73 2.49 1.53
CA ALA A 7 8.19 1.99 2.80
C ALA A 7 7.23 2.99 3.47
N SER A 8 7.63 4.27 3.57
CA SER A 8 6.79 5.33 4.14
C SER A 8 5.53 5.59 3.32
N THR A 9 5.62 5.60 1.99
CA THR A 9 4.47 5.80 1.10
C THR A 9 3.44 4.69 1.27
N VAL A 10 3.90 3.44 1.29
CA VAL A 10 3.04 2.27 1.49
C VAL A 10 2.35 2.33 2.85
N HIS A 11 3.07 2.70 3.92
CA HIS A 11 2.48 2.85 5.26
C HIS A 11 1.52 4.02 5.35
N GLU A 12 1.76 5.14 4.66
CA GLU A 12 0.85 6.29 4.64
C GLU A 12 -0.46 5.93 3.92
N VAL A 13 -0.38 5.19 2.81
CA VAL A 13 -1.55 4.64 2.12
C VAL A 13 -2.37 3.75 3.06
N ALA A 14 -1.71 2.84 3.78
CA ALA A 14 -2.37 1.97 4.76
C ALA A 14 -3.01 2.78 5.90
N ALA A 15 -2.26 3.68 6.54
CA ALA A 15 -2.72 4.49 7.66
C ALA A 15 -3.92 5.39 7.31
N THR A 16 -3.91 5.96 6.10
CA THR A 16 -4.98 6.84 5.62
C THR A 16 -6.16 6.10 5.00
N GLY A 17 -5.99 4.82 4.65
CA GLY A 17 -7.00 4.06 3.90
C GLY A 17 -7.19 4.57 2.47
N THR A 18 -6.16 5.19 1.88
CA THR A 18 -6.26 5.80 0.54
C THR A 18 -6.19 4.71 -0.52
N PRO A 19 -7.20 4.53 -1.39
CA PRO A 19 -7.10 3.59 -2.51
C PRO A 19 -5.94 3.99 -3.44
N ALA A 20 -5.03 3.05 -3.70
CA ALA A 20 -3.77 3.34 -4.38
C ALA A 20 -3.38 2.30 -5.43
N VAL A 21 -2.83 2.79 -6.55
CA VAL A 21 -2.01 2.02 -7.48
C VAL A 21 -0.56 2.31 -7.16
N LEU A 22 0.22 1.28 -6.84
CA LEU A 22 1.60 1.40 -6.41
C LEU A 22 2.53 0.72 -7.40
N VAL A 23 3.49 1.49 -7.89
CA VAL A 23 4.44 1.12 -8.94
C VAL A 23 5.84 1.04 -8.33
N PRO A 24 6.25 -0.12 -7.78
CA PRO A 24 7.57 -0.27 -7.19
C PRO A 24 8.65 -0.01 -8.24
N TRP A 25 9.69 0.73 -7.87
CA TRP A 25 10.80 0.99 -8.77
C TRP A 25 11.59 -0.30 -9.04
N SER A 26 11.79 -0.63 -10.31
CA SER A 26 12.49 -1.85 -10.76
C SER A 26 13.99 -1.88 -10.45
N GLY A 27 14.61 -0.71 -10.24
CA GLY A 27 16.04 -0.58 -9.91
C GLY A 27 16.35 -0.61 -8.41
N ALA A 28 15.35 -0.91 -7.58
CA ALA A 28 15.49 -0.87 -6.14
C ALA A 28 16.27 -2.10 -5.64
N SER A 29 17.25 -1.91 -4.76
CA SER A 29 18.09 -3.01 -4.26
C SER A 29 17.27 -4.15 -3.69
N GLU A 30 17.60 -5.38 -4.07
CA GLU A 30 16.96 -6.61 -3.58
C GLU A 30 15.43 -6.65 -3.76
N ASP A 31 14.90 -5.90 -4.73
CA ASP A 31 13.45 -5.77 -4.99
C ASP A 31 12.65 -5.31 -3.76
N HIS A 32 13.29 -4.58 -2.84
CA HIS A 32 12.67 -4.19 -1.56
C HIS A 32 11.41 -3.33 -1.72
N GLN A 33 11.26 -2.58 -2.83
CA GLN A 33 10.01 -1.86 -3.09
C GLN A 33 8.87 -2.79 -3.47
N VAL A 34 9.13 -3.89 -4.20
CA VAL A 34 8.11 -4.91 -4.50
C VAL A 34 7.63 -5.55 -3.20
N ALA A 35 8.55 -5.88 -2.30
CA ALA A 35 8.21 -6.44 -0.99
C ALA A 35 7.33 -5.49 -0.17
N ASN A 36 7.67 -4.19 -0.14
CA ASN A 36 6.83 -3.19 0.54
C ASN A 36 5.42 -3.16 -0.05
N VAL A 37 5.28 -3.11 -1.38
CA VAL A 37 3.95 -3.04 -2.01
C VAL A 37 3.16 -4.33 -1.79
N ARG A 38 3.79 -5.50 -1.86
CA ARG A 38 3.16 -6.81 -1.62
C ARG A 38 2.56 -6.92 -0.22
N TRP A 39 3.26 -6.40 0.79
CA TRP A 39 2.73 -6.37 2.17
C TRP A 39 1.31 -5.79 2.25
N LEU A 40 1.01 -4.75 1.45
CA LEU A 40 -0.32 -4.14 1.41
C LEU A 40 -1.23 -4.75 0.34
N SER A 41 -0.70 -4.99 -0.86
CA SER A 41 -1.48 -5.40 -2.04
C SER A 41 -1.93 -6.86 -2.00
N ASP A 42 -1.15 -7.78 -1.42
CA ASP A 42 -1.53 -9.20 -1.31
C ASP A 42 -2.77 -9.40 -0.44
N SER A 43 -3.07 -8.43 0.44
CA SER A 43 -4.28 -8.39 1.27
C SER A 43 -5.39 -7.50 0.70
N GLY A 44 -5.23 -6.99 -0.53
CA GLY A 44 -6.20 -6.14 -1.22
C GLY A 44 -6.20 -4.67 -0.81
N GLY A 45 -5.20 -4.19 -0.04
CA GLY A 45 -5.10 -2.80 0.40
C GLY A 45 -4.51 -1.84 -0.63
N ALA A 46 -3.99 -2.35 -1.74
CA ALA A 46 -3.49 -1.56 -2.86
C ALA A 46 -3.44 -2.42 -4.13
N VAL A 47 -3.34 -1.78 -5.29
CA VAL A 47 -3.04 -2.45 -6.55
C VAL A 47 -1.55 -2.31 -6.83
N LEU A 48 -0.85 -3.43 -6.98
CA LEU A 48 0.55 -3.45 -7.42
C LEU A 48 0.59 -3.49 -8.95
N VAL A 49 1.33 -2.58 -9.58
CA VAL A 49 1.59 -2.61 -11.02
C VAL A 49 3.10 -2.56 -11.27
N PRO A 50 3.68 -3.43 -12.11
CA PRO A 50 5.10 -3.38 -12.46
C PRO A 50 5.55 -2.04 -13.09
N ASP A 51 6.79 -1.63 -12.85
CA ASP A 51 7.37 -0.35 -13.31
C ASP A 51 7.38 -0.18 -14.84
N ASN A 52 7.31 -1.28 -15.58
CA ASN A 52 7.40 -1.32 -17.02
C ASN A 52 6.04 -1.37 -17.74
N ASP A 53 4.92 -1.29 -17.02
CA ASP A 53 3.58 -1.41 -17.59
C ASP A 53 2.69 -0.19 -17.29
N VAL A 54 2.87 0.86 -18.09
CA VAL A 54 2.09 2.11 -17.94
C VAL A 54 0.61 1.93 -18.30
N ASP A 55 0.31 1.03 -19.24
CA ASP A 55 -1.06 0.76 -19.67
C ASP A 55 -1.84 0.06 -18.57
N GLU A 56 -1.20 -0.86 -17.84
CA GLU A 56 -1.77 -1.48 -16.64
C GLU A 56 -1.98 -0.47 -15.51
N VAL A 57 -1.11 0.53 -15.33
CA VAL A 57 -1.34 1.62 -14.36
C VAL A 57 -2.61 2.39 -14.71
N VAL A 58 -2.78 2.75 -15.98
CA VAL A 58 -3.96 3.47 -16.46
C VAL A 58 -5.22 2.63 -16.27
N ALA A 59 -5.17 1.35 -16.64
CA ALA A 59 -6.29 0.43 -16.48
C ALA A 59 -6.70 0.27 -15.01
N ALA A 60 -5.74 0.04 -14.11
CA ALA A 60 -5.97 -0.06 -12.68
C ALA A 60 -6.57 1.22 -12.09
N LEU A 61 -6.06 2.38 -12.53
CA LEU A 61 -6.60 3.68 -12.10
C LEU A 61 -8.03 3.88 -12.60
N SER A 62 -8.33 3.55 -13.86
CA SER A 62 -9.68 3.62 -14.41
C SER A 62 -10.66 2.75 -13.60
N VAL A 63 -10.29 1.52 -13.26
CA VAL A 63 -11.12 0.66 -12.40
C VAL A 63 -11.41 1.33 -11.06
N LEU A 64 -10.40 1.88 -10.38
CA LEU A 64 -10.60 2.57 -9.11
C LEU A 64 -11.40 3.88 -9.24
N LEU A 65 -11.40 4.55 -10.39
CA LEU A 65 -12.17 5.78 -10.61
C LEU A 65 -13.64 5.46 -10.92
N ASP A 66 -13.90 4.45 -11.74
CA ASP A 66 -15.23 4.15 -12.27
C ASP A 66 -16.04 3.21 -11.36
N ASP A 67 -15.38 2.37 -10.55
CA ASP A 67 -16.03 1.44 -9.62
C ASP A 67 -15.89 1.91 -8.16
N GLU A 68 -16.95 2.53 -7.65
CA GLU A 68 -17.02 3.00 -6.26
C GLU A 68 -16.91 1.86 -5.25
N GLN A 69 -17.47 0.68 -5.55
CA GLN A 69 -17.45 -0.46 -4.65
C GLN A 69 -16.03 -0.99 -4.52
N GLN A 70 -15.31 -1.14 -5.63
CA GLN A 70 -13.90 -1.56 -5.62
C GLN A 70 -13.01 -0.52 -4.94
N ARG A 71 -13.21 0.77 -5.25
CA ARG A 71 -12.47 1.86 -4.61
C ARG A 71 -12.67 1.84 -3.09
N SER A 72 -13.90 1.68 -2.62
CA SER A 72 -14.21 1.59 -1.21
C SER A 72 -13.59 0.34 -0.57
N ALA A 73 -13.70 -0.81 -1.23
CA ALA A 73 -13.13 -2.06 -0.73
C ALA A 73 -11.60 -1.98 -0.53
N VAL A 74 -10.86 -1.47 -1.53
CA VAL A 74 -9.40 -1.29 -1.44
C VAL A 74 -9.04 -0.34 -0.29
N GLY A 75 -9.72 0.81 -0.20
CA GLY A 75 -9.45 1.78 0.87
C GLY A 75 -9.75 1.25 2.28
N SER A 76 -10.88 0.54 2.44
CA SER A 76 -11.22 -0.10 3.71
C SER A 76 -10.19 -1.15 4.12
N ARG A 77 -9.71 -1.95 3.17
CA ARG A 77 -8.69 -2.97 3.44
C ARG A 77 -7.34 -2.37 3.78
N ALA A 78 -6.94 -1.32 3.07
CA ALA A 78 -5.74 -0.55 3.40
C ALA A 78 -5.78 -0.06 4.85
N ARG A 79 -6.91 0.53 5.27
CA ARG A 79 -7.08 1.06 6.62
C ARG A 79 -7.01 -0.01 7.69
N GLU A 80 -7.69 -1.13 7.49
CA GLU A 80 -7.68 -2.25 8.44
C GLU A 80 -6.28 -2.81 8.67
N ILE A 81 -5.49 -2.96 7.59
CA ILE A 81 -4.09 -3.37 7.68
C ILE A 81 -3.27 -2.30 8.42
N GLY A 82 -3.50 -1.02 8.13
CA GLY A 82 -2.83 0.09 8.79
C GLY A 82 -3.08 0.16 10.30
N GLU A 83 -4.32 -0.08 10.76
CA GLU A 83 -4.69 -0.05 12.19
C GLU A 83 -3.86 -1.04 13.04
N VAL A 84 -3.48 -2.21 12.49
CA VAL A 84 -2.60 -3.18 13.17
C VAL A 84 -1.28 -2.53 13.61
N HIS A 85 -0.78 -1.58 12.84
CA HIS A 85 0.50 -0.91 13.07
C HIS A 85 0.39 0.41 13.87
N HIS A 86 -0.82 0.90 14.14
CA HIS A 86 -1.07 2.05 15.02
C HIS A 86 -1.18 1.70 16.50
N SER A 87 -1.01 0.42 16.86
CA SER A 87 -1.24 -0.12 18.20
C SER A 87 -0.28 0.37 19.30
N GLY A 88 0.71 1.21 18.98
CA GLY A 88 1.69 1.72 19.94
C GLY A 88 2.61 0.62 20.52
N GLU A 89 2.64 -0.54 19.88
CA GLU A 89 3.33 -1.75 20.35
C GLU A 89 4.82 -1.52 20.60
N ILE A 90 5.49 -0.73 19.75
CA ILE A 90 6.90 -0.35 19.95
C ILE A 90 7.07 0.44 21.25
N SER A 91 6.19 1.43 21.50
CA SER A 91 6.23 2.21 22.74
C SER A 91 5.96 1.33 23.95
N ARG A 92 5.01 0.39 23.85
CA ARG A 92 4.73 -0.58 24.91
C ARG A 92 5.94 -1.46 25.22
N GLN A 93 6.57 -2.05 24.20
CA GLN A 93 7.76 -2.89 24.37
C GLN A 93 8.95 -2.13 24.98
N ILE A 94 9.13 -0.85 24.64
CA ILE A 94 10.17 -0.01 25.26
C ILE A 94 9.86 0.21 26.74
N LEU A 95 8.62 0.50 27.10
CA LEU A 95 8.21 0.70 28.49
C LEU A 95 8.31 -0.58 29.32
N ASP A 96 8.02 -1.75 28.74
CA ASP A 96 8.14 -3.05 29.41
C ASP A 96 9.62 -3.48 29.63
N ALA A 97 10.56 -2.84 28.93
CA ALA A 97 11.99 -3.16 29.00
C ALA A 97 12.79 -2.29 29.99
N ILE A 98 12.17 -1.30 30.63
CA ILE A 98 12.77 -0.37 31.61
C ILE A 98 12.19 -0.65 32.99
#